data_AF-F7NRL5-F1
#
_entry.id   AF-F7NRL5-F1
#
_cell.length_a   1.000
_cell.length_b   1.000
_cell.length_c   1.000
_cell.angle_alpha   90.00
_cell.angle_beta   90.00
_cell.angle_gamma   90.00
#
_symmetry.space_group_name_H-M   'P 1'
#
loop_
_entity.id
_entity.type
_entity.pdbx_description
1 polymer ?
#
loop_
_entity_poly.entity_id
_entity_poly.type
_entity_poly.pdbx_seq_one_letter_code
_entity_poly.pdbx_strand_id
1 'polypeptide(L)'
;MKFITAWLSALALNLLCLNLHASEQPLRLQVALDGSAPFNSIQQALDSLPSTKEWALIEIGPGIYKEKLYLNRDKVVLAGSGKTSTTIEFPELRKNHLKQQPDDWGSAVVNIKASDIVLLDLTVFNSYGALYGDHDHQFAIRGFEQASRIITDQCRVIAGGADSLSLWNKKGLYYHSNCYFEGHVDYVCPRGTAWIKQSQFYSQATEASLWHDGELDQNAKLVVTDSKLSGIHGFLLGRRHYDAQFYLQNNQYSPLMADKPIFRKTYPDEPSRDRANLWGERSYFSGSSGATYGWLQNNWPKAVSQITEDWVYQGQWQPEQLLKTIRSWLKSKAQPMPAKLYLVGDSTMSDKTNLAYPERGWGQLLPEFLLPQLQVINLAANGRSTLRFLNEGRWQMLLDELQAGDYVLIQFGHNDQKQDDPKRYAEVNTRYPELLQQFIREVKAKAAIPMLASSICRRNFKGKTLERDLAAYAAQAKQQAELAQIDLFDLQQQSCDFWQELGAAGSQPYFIQVPAGLYQKFPQGKTDNTHLSVQGASKVAQLFVQDLQKQHHPLARYIYRTKL
;
A
#
# COMPACT_ATOMS: atom_id res chain seq x y z
N MET A 1 -34.11 -38.89 -39.67
CA MET A 1 -35.12 -38.26 -38.77
C MET A 1 -34.97 -38.96 -37.43
N LYS A 2 -34.11 -38.51 -36.51
CA LYS A 2 -34.30 -37.45 -35.48
C LYS A 2 -35.61 -37.61 -34.70
N PHE A 3 -35.51 -38.09 -33.45
CA PHE A 3 -36.21 -37.68 -32.21
C PHE A 3 -35.59 -38.53 -31.07
N ILE A 4 -34.36 -38.23 -30.64
CA ILE A 4 -33.99 -37.50 -29.41
C ILE A 4 -34.67 -38.03 -28.13
N THR A 5 -33.96 -38.95 -27.51
CA THR A 5 -33.89 -39.26 -26.07
C THR A 5 -33.25 -38.13 -25.28
N ALA A 6 -33.82 -37.73 -24.13
CA ALA A 6 -33.11 -37.36 -22.89
C ALA A 6 -34.09 -36.76 -21.86
N TRP A 7 -34.52 -37.57 -20.89
CA TRP A 7 -35.02 -37.13 -19.59
C TRP A 7 -33.97 -37.56 -18.57
N LEU A 8 -33.09 -36.64 -18.15
CA LEU A 8 -32.21 -36.68 -16.97
C LEU A 8 -31.15 -35.56 -17.12
N SER A 9 -31.50 -34.33 -16.71
CA SER A 9 -30.56 -33.26 -16.32
C SER A 9 -31.30 -31.96 -16.05
N ALA A 10 -32.01 -31.90 -14.93
CA ALA A 10 -32.58 -30.65 -14.42
C ALA A 10 -32.50 -30.60 -12.88
N LEU A 11 -31.32 -30.93 -12.34
CA LEU A 11 -31.01 -30.69 -10.92
C LEU A 11 -29.49 -30.75 -10.66
N ALA A 12 -28.72 -30.02 -11.47
CA ALA A 12 -27.29 -29.83 -11.22
C ALA A 12 -26.79 -28.58 -11.96
N LEU A 13 -27.16 -27.39 -11.49
CA LEU A 13 -26.38 -26.15 -11.69
C LEU A 13 -26.96 -24.99 -10.85
N ASN A 14 -26.99 -25.14 -9.52
CA ASN A 14 -27.19 -24.01 -8.60
C ASN A 14 -26.46 -24.25 -7.26
N LEU A 15 -25.26 -24.80 -7.36
CA LEU A 15 -24.27 -24.91 -6.30
C LEU A 15 -22.91 -24.51 -6.86
N LEU A 16 -22.85 -23.36 -7.55
CA LEU A 16 -21.59 -22.63 -7.67
C LEU A 16 -21.48 -21.78 -6.41
N CYS A 17 -20.67 -22.29 -5.49
CA CYS A 17 -20.00 -21.59 -4.40
C CYS A 17 -20.46 -20.14 -4.20
N LEU A 18 -21.46 -19.95 -3.34
CA LEU A 18 -21.40 -18.86 -2.37
C LEU A 18 -20.14 -19.09 -1.53
N ASN A 19 -18.97 -18.79 -2.10
CA ASN A 19 -17.85 -18.35 -1.30
C ASN A 19 -18.37 -17.07 -0.66
N LEU A 20 -18.84 -17.20 0.60
CA LEU A 20 -18.77 -16.12 1.55
C LEU A 20 -17.35 -15.59 1.43
N HIS A 21 -17.17 -14.51 0.68
CA HIS A 21 -15.97 -13.73 0.74
C HIS A 21 -15.98 -13.20 2.17
N ALA A 22 -15.32 -13.91 3.08
CA ALA A 22 -14.74 -13.25 4.22
C ALA A 22 -13.98 -12.07 3.62
N SER A 23 -14.53 -10.86 3.79
CA SER A 23 -13.93 -9.63 3.29
C SER A 23 -12.49 -9.64 3.77
N GLU A 24 -11.52 -9.95 2.90
CA GLU A 24 -10.11 -9.82 3.20
C GLU A 24 -9.94 -8.38 3.70
N GLN A 25 -9.59 -8.25 4.98
CA GLN A 25 -9.36 -6.95 5.58
C GLN A 25 -8.19 -6.31 4.83
N PRO A 26 -8.28 -5.01 4.51
CA PRO A 26 -7.17 -4.34 3.84
C PRO A 26 -5.96 -4.29 4.76
N LEU A 27 -4.76 -4.26 4.19
CA LEU A 27 -3.58 -3.79 4.89
C LEU A 27 -3.83 -2.35 5.33
N ARG A 28 -3.68 -2.05 6.64
CA ARG A 28 -3.95 -0.72 7.17
C ARG A 28 -2.69 0.00 7.59
N LEU A 29 -2.50 1.20 7.06
CA LEU A 29 -1.47 2.14 7.50
C LEU A 29 -2.13 3.42 8.03
N GLN A 30 -1.45 4.11 8.93
CA GLN A 30 -1.90 5.39 9.49
C GLN A 30 -0.83 6.45 9.26
N VAL A 31 -1.27 7.66 8.91
CA VAL A 31 -0.41 8.82 8.68
C VAL A 31 -0.90 10.00 9.52
N ALA A 32 -0.04 10.65 10.28
CA ALA A 32 -0.39 11.83 11.08
C ALA A 32 0.81 12.76 11.23
N LEU A 33 0.58 14.07 11.07
CA LEU A 33 1.65 15.08 11.16
C LEU A 33 2.15 15.30 12.60
N ASP A 34 1.33 15.00 13.61
CA ASP A 34 1.61 15.22 15.03
C ASP A 34 2.42 14.08 15.69
N GLY A 35 2.78 13.06 14.90
CA GLY A 35 3.51 11.88 15.39
C GLY A 35 2.63 10.85 16.10
N SER A 36 1.30 11.00 16.11
CA SER A 36 0.38 10.01 16.68
C SER A 36 0.28 8.72 15.86
N ALA A 37 0.85 8.72 14.64
CA ALA A 37 0.84 7.60 13.72
C ALA A 37 2.27 7.23 13.30
N PRO A 38 2.49 6.01 12.77
CA PRO A 38 3.83 5.55 12.43
C PRO A 38 4.48 6.28 11.25
N PHE A 39 3.67 6.94 10.41
CA PHE A 39 4.14 7.76 9.29
C PHE A 39 3.69 9.20 9.47
N ASN A 40 4.54 10.16 9.07
CA ASN A 40 4.20 11.59 9.00
C ASN A 40 4.11 12.11 7.55
N SER A 41 4.36 11.27 6.55
CA SER A 41 4.20 11.53 5.12
C SER A 41 3.34 10.44 4.49
N ILE A 42 2.41 10.83 3.62
CA ILE A 42 1.56 9.89 2.89
C ILE A 42 2.38 9.15 1.84
N GLN A 43 3.33 9.83 1.18
CA GLN A 43 4.22 9.17 0.22
C GLN A 43 5.10 8.11 0.89
N GLN A 44 5.63 8.36 2.09
CA GLN A 44 6.37 7.34 2.84
C GLN A 44 5.50 6.12 3.16
N ALA A 45 4.23 6.33 3.53
CA ALA A 45 3.30 5.23 3.76
C ALA A 45 3.02 4.45 2.46
N LEU A 46 2.84 5.13 1.33
CA LEU A 46 2.68 4.51 0.01
C LEU A 46 3.90 3.69 -0.40
N ASP A 47 5.10 4.25 -0.23
CA ASP A 47 6.37 3.58 -0.51
C ASP A 47 6.58 2.37 0.42
N SER A 48 5.88 2.35 1.57
CA SER A 48 5.91 1.23 2.51
C SER A 48 5.03 0.04 2.17
N LEU A 49 4.15 0.20 1.18
CA LEU A 49 3.22 -0.87 0.82
C LEU A 49 3.97 -2.02 0.14
N PRO A 50 3.75 -3.27 0.59
CA PRO A 50 4.33 -4.43 -0.06
C PRO A 50 3.66 -4.66 -1.43
N SER A 51 4.41 -5.31 -2.33
CA SER A 51 3.92 -5.75 -3.63
C SER A 51 2.99 -6.97 -3.48
N THR A 52 1.77 -6.73 -3.01
CA THR A 52 0.72 -7.75 -2.81
C THR A 52 -0.52 -7.44 -3.65
N LYS A 53 -1.42 -8.43 -3.80
CA LYS A 53 -2.73 -8.25 -4.47
C LYS A 53 -3.85 -7.77 -3.54
N GLU A 54 -3.53 -7.56 -2.26
CA GLU A 54 -4.47 -7.15 -1.22
C GLU A 54 -4.75 -5.65 -1.31
N TRP A 55 -5.94 -5.23 -0.87
CA TRP A 55 -6.24 -3.81 -0.71
C TRP A 55 -5.38 -3.19 0.37
N ALA A 56 -4.88 -1.98 0.14
CA ALA A 56 -4.25 -1.16 1.16
C ALA A 56 -5.16 0.02 1.50
N LEU A 57 -5.37 0.27 2.79
CA LEU A 57 -6.10 1.39 3.34
C LEU A 57 -5.14 2.26 4.14
N ILE A 58 -4.90 3.48 3.67
CA ILE A 58 -4.10 4.48 4.36
C ILE A 58 -5.05 5.50 4.97
N GLU A 59 -5.15 5.48 6.30
CA GLU A 59 -5.94 6.43 7.09
C GLU A 59 -5.08 7.64 7.43
N ILE A 60 -5.53 8.84 7.02
CA ILE A 60 -4.75 10.08 7.04
C ILE A 60 -5.39 11.03 8.04
N GLY A 61 -4.62 11.41 9.05
CA GLY A 61 -4.97 12.37 10.09
C GLY A 61 -5.29 13.76 9.55
N PRO A 62 -5.79 14.66 10.41
CA PRO A 62 -6.02 16.05 10.03
C PRO A 62 -4.68 16.76 9.79
N GLY A 63 -4.67 17.70 8.83
CA GLY A 63 -3.48 18.48 8.49
C GLY A 63 -3.40 18.88 7.03
N ILE A 64 -2.40 19.72 6.73
CA ILE A 64 -2.02 20.09 5.36
C ILE A 64 -0.71 19.37 5.03
N TYR A 65 -0.81 18.35 4.19
CA TYR A 65 0.30 17.54 3.70
C TYR A 65 0.87 18.19 2.44
N LYS A 66 2.03 18.83 2.57
CA LYS A 66 2.69 19.57 1.49
C LYS A 66 3.61 18.68 0.64
N GLU A 67 3.02 17.75 -0.10
CA GLU A 67 3.76 16.76 -0.86
C GLU A 67 3.04 16.37 -2.16
N LYS A 68 3.78 15.72 -3.06
CA LYS A 68 3.22 15.10 -4.27
C LYS A 68 3.14 13.61 -4.05
N LEU A 69 2.03 13.01 -4.48
CA LEU A 69 1.79 11.58 -4.37
C LEU A 69 1.99 10.88 -5.71
N TYR A 70 2.60 9.70 -5.64
CA TYR A 70 2.94 8.84 -6.76
C TYR A 70 2.34 7.46 -6.54
N LEU A 71 1.21 7.18 -7.18
CA LEU A 71 0.47 5.94 -7.05
C LEU A 71 0.81 5.00 -8.21
N ASN A 72 1.63 3.99 -7.92
CA ASN A 72 2.09 2.96 -8.86
C ASN A 72 1.66 1.53 -8.47
N ARG A 73 0.96 1.37 -7.34
CA ARG A 73 0.42 0.11 -6.83
C ARG A 73 -1.10 0.13 -6.94
N ASP A 74 -1.67 -0.94 -7.50
CA ASP A 74 -3.13 -1.10 -7.58
C ASP A 74 -3.76 -1.25 -6.18
N LYS A 75 -5.08 -1.07 -6.09
CA LYS A 75 -5.89 -1.35 -4.90
C LYS A 75 -5.43 -0.57 -3.66
N VAL A 76 -5.40 0.75 -3.79
CA VAL A 76 -5.02 1.67 -2.70
C VAL A 76 -6.18 2.60 -2.38
N VAL A 77 -6.50 2.72 -1.10
CA VAL A 77 -7.44 3.69 -0.54
C VAL A 77 -6.67 4.72 0.26
N LEU A 78 -6.83 5.99 -0.07
CA LEU A 78 -6.39 7.13 0.73
C LEU A 78 -7.63 7.73 1.40
N ALA A 79 -7.74 7.59 2.72
CA ALA A 79 -8.90 8.06 3.48
C ALA A 79 -8.50 9.15 4.46
N GLY A 80 -8.92 10.39 4.20
CA GLY A 80 -8.71 11.51 5.12
C GLY A 80 -9.65 11.49 6.32
N SER A 81 -9.36 12.36 7.29
CA SER A 81 -10.19 12.56 8.48
C SER A 81 -11.41 13.45 8.22
N GLY A 82 -11.59 13.94 6.99
CA GLY A 82 -12.65 14.84 6.59
C GLY A 82 -12.20 15.79 5.48
N LYS A 83 -13.09 16.08 4.54
CA LYS A 83 -12.78 16.87 3.33
C LYS A 83 -12.32 18.31 3.59
N THR A 84 -12.47 18.82 4.80
CA THR A 84 -11.94 20.12 5.25
C THR A 84 -10.84 20.00 6.31
N SER A 85 -10.61 18.79 6.81
CA SER A 85 -9.66 18.52 7.91
C SER A 85 -8.35 17.93 7.39
N THR A 86 -8.38 17.20 6.27
CA THR A 86 -7.19 16.62 5.64
C THR A 86 -7.05 17.17 4.21
N THR A 87 -5.92 17.84 3.95
CA THR A 87 -5.60 18.45 2.66
C THR A 87 -4.23 17.97 2.17
N ILE A 88 -4.16 17.50 0.94
CA ILE A 88 -2.92 17.24 0.20
C ILE A 88 -2.72 18.43 -0.74
N GLU A 89 -1.65 19.17 -0.56
CA GLU A 89 -1.42 20.43 -1.26
C GLU A 89 -0.02 20.50 -1.88
N PHE A 90 0.07 20.88 -3.14
CA PHE A 90 1.35 21.23 -3.74
C PHE A 90 1.16 22.23 -4.91
N PRO A 91 2.01 23.26 -5.03
CA PRO A 91 1.95 24.15 -6.18
C PRO A 91 2.73 23.58 -7.36
N GLU A 92 2.03 23.01 -8.33
CA GLU A 92 2.66 22.43 -9.54
C GLU A 92 2.04 22.99 -10.81
N LEU A 93 2.88 23.48 -11.73
CA LEU A 93 2.46 23.93 -13.04
C LEU A 93 3.10 23.05 -14.10
N ARG A 94 2.30 22.45 -14.98
CA ARG A 94 2.78 21.46 -15.96
C ARG A 94 3.96 21.98 -16.78
N LYS A 95 3.92 23.24 -17.25
CA LYS A 95 5.00 23.81 -18.06
C LYS A 95 6.31 23.98 -17.28
N ASN A 96 6.26 24.13 -15.96
CA ASN A 96 7.44 24.18 -15.11
C ASN A 96 8.00 22.78 -14.88
N HIS A 97 7.13 21.80 -14.59
CA HIS A 97 7.50 20.39 -14.55
C HIS A 97 8.23 19.96 -15.83
N LEU A 98 7.65 20.27 -17.00
CA LEU A 98 8.20 19.88 -18.31
C LEU A 98 9.55 20.51 -18.66
N LYS A 99 9.94 21.62 -18.01
CA LYS A 99 11.29 22.18 -18.15
C LYS A 99 12.34 21.37 -17.40
N GLN A 100 11.93 20.64 -16.37
CA GLN A 100 12.82 19.86 -15.49
C GLN A 100 12.81 18.37 -15.86
N GLN A 101 11.65 17.83 -16.20
CA GLN A 101 11.46 16.44 -16.61
C GLN A 101 10.61 16.38 -17.88
N PRO A 102 11.11 15.80 -18.99
CA PRO A 102 10.43 15.85 -20.28
C PRO A 102 9.15 15.02 -20.31
N ASP A 103 8.98 14.09 -19.38
CA ASP A 103 7.76 13.31 -19.23
C ASP A 103 6.82 13.95 -18.19
N ASP A 104 5.54 13.70 -18.34
CA ASP A 104 4.48 14.34 -17.57
C ASP A 104 4.26 13.72 -16.17
N TRP A 105 4.96 12.64 -15.81
CA TRP A 105 4.85 11.97 -14.51
C TRP A 105 5.37 12.88 -13.40
N GLY A 106 4.47 13.27 -12.49
CA GLY A 106 4.78 14.28 -11.48
C GLY A 106 4.20 15.65 -11.81
N SER A 107 3.55 15.89 -12.94
CA SER A 107 2.93 17.20 -13.21
C SER A 107 1.69 17.53 -12.33
N ALA A 108 1.28 16.64 -11.43
CA ALA A 108 0.14 16.82 -10.53
C ALA A 108 0.50 16.77 -9.04
N VAL A 109 -0.45 17.16 -8.17
CA VAL A 109 -0.36 16.88 -6.73
C VAL A 109 -0.51 15.38 -6.47
N VAL A 110 -1.50 14.73 -7.10
CA VAL A 110 -1.68 13.27 -7.05
C VAL A 110 -1.53 12.69 -8.45
N ASN A 111 -0.52 11.85 -8.65
CA ASN A 111 -0.17 11.24 -9.93
C ASN A 111 -0.45 9.74 -9.90
N ILE A 112 -1.22 9.22 -10.85
CA ILE A 112 -1.75 7.85 -10.83
C ILE A 112 -1.35 7.08 -12.10
N LYS A 113 -0.51 6.06 -11.93
CA LYS A 113 -0.15 5.04 -12.94
C LYS A 113 -0.67 3.64 -12.58
N ALA A 114 -1.63 3.56 -11.66
CA ALA A 114 -2.23 2.33 -11.16
C ALA A 114 -3.76 2.35 -11.25
N SER A 115 -4.39 1.19 -11.11
CA SER A 115 -5.85 1.02 -11.11
C SER A 115 -6.41 0.68 -9.73
N ASP A 116 -7.73 0.75 -9.58
CA ASP A 116 -8.43 0.46 -8.32
C ASP A 116 -7.99 1.42 -7.19
N ILE A 117 -7.98 2.71 -7.49
CA ILE A 117 -7.54 3.76 -6.57
C ILE A 117 -8.75 4.52 -6.03
N VAL A 118 -8.79 4.73 -4.72
CA VAL A 118 -9.92 5.37 -4.04
C VAL A 118 -9.43 6.49 -3.13
N LEU A 119 -9.95 7.70 -3.31
CA LEU A 119 -9.68 8.84 -2.43
C LEU A 119 -10.98 9.19 -1.69
N LEU A 120 -10.93 9.23 -0.37
CA LEU A 120 -12.08 9.46 0.51
C LEU A 120 -11.83 10.61 1.47
N ASP A 121 -12.85 11.43 1.70
CA ASP A 121 -12.91 12.40 2.81
C ASP A 121 -11.68 13.32 2.93
N LEU A 122 -11.18 13.84 1.81
CA LEU A 122 -9.98 14.69 1.79
C LEU A 122 -10.08 15.79 0.72
N THR A 123 -9.18 16.77 0.82
CA THR A 123 -8.94 17.74 -0.24
C THR A 123 -7.65 17.40 -0.99
N VAL A 124 -7.67 17.46 -2.32
CA VAL A 124 -6.47 17.58 -3.14
C VAL A 124 -6.47 18.97 -3.77
N PHE A 125 -5.45 19.76 -3.47
CA PHE A 125 -5.35 21.16 -3.91
C PHE A 125 -4.04 21.42 -4.62
N ASN A 126 -4.11 21.76 -5.91
CA ASN A 126 -2.98 22.38 -6.59
C ASN A 126 -3.02 23.90 -6.40
N SER A 127 -2.13 24.41 -5.56
CA SER A 127 -2.13 25.81 -5.12
C SER A 127 -1.37 26.76 -6.04
N TYR A 128 -0.83 26.29 -7.18
CA TYR A 128 0.05 27.08 -8.03
C TYR A 128 -0.62 28.39 -8.50
N GLY A 129 -1.78 28.32 -9.14
CA GLY A 129 -2.46 29.50 -9.67
C GLY A 129 -2.95 30.45 -8.59
N ALA A 130 -3.29 29.93 -7.40
CA ALA A 130 -3.65 30.76 -6.25
C ALA A 130 -2.44 31.56 -5.72
N LEU A 131 -1.23 30.98 -5.78
CA LEU A 131 0.01 31.62 -5.31
C LEU A 131 0.61 32.57 -6.35
N TYR A 132 0.50 32.23 -7.63
CA TYR A 132 1.28 32.89 -8.70
C TYR A 132 0.43 33.61 -9.75
N GLY A 133 -0.90 33.49 -9.71
CA GLY A 133 -1.80 34.12 -10.70
C GLY A 133 -1.68 33.55 -12.12
N ASP A 134 -1.08 32.37 -12.25
CA ASP A 134 -0.94 31.66 -13.51
C ASP A 134 -1.91 30.48 -13.53
N HIS A 135 -2.91 30.59 -14.40
CA HIS A 135 -4.08 29.71 -14.43
C HIS A 135 -4.01 28.65 -15.55
N ASP A 136 -2.83 28.44 -16.12
CA ASP A 136 -2.55 27.40 -17.10
C ASP A 136 -2.62 25.98 -16.47
N HIS A 137 -2.31 24.93 -17.23
CA HIS A 137 -2.43 23.51 -16.85
C HIS A 137 -1.76 23.18 -15.51
N GLN A 138 -2.56 22.89 -14.48
CA GLN A 138 -2.10 22.56 -13.14
C GLN A 138 -2.99 21.49 -12.50
N PHE A 139 -2.55 20.23 -12.57
CA PHE A 139 -3.39 19.11 -12.18
C PHE A 139 -3.43 18.95 -10.66
N ALA A 140 -4.62 18.87 -10.07
CA ALA A 140 -4.74 18.40 -8.69
C ALA A 140 -4.63 16.87 -8.66
N ILE A 141 -5.40 16.19 -9.52
CA ILE A 141 -5.33 14.74 -9.71
C ILE A 141 -5.12 14.45 -11.18
N ARG A 142 -4.11 13.63 -11.50
CA ARG A 142 -3.82 13.16 -12.86
C ARG A 142 -3.70 11.64 -12.93
N GLY A 143 -4.56 11.03 -13.75
CA GLY A 143 -4.49 9.62 -14.14
C GLY A 143 -3.88 9.44 -15.53
N PHE A 144 -2.90 8.54 -15.63
CA PHE A 144 -2.20 8.19 -16.88
C PHE A 144 -2.85 6.99 -17.57
N GLU A 145 -2.26 6.49 -18.65
CA GLU A 145 -2.83 5.50 -19.58
C GLU A 145 -3.23 4.17 -18.92
N GLN A 146 -2.62 3.82 -17.78
CA GLN A 146 -2.93 2.61 -17.02
C GLN A 146 -3.95 2.83 -15.90
N ALA A 147 -4.31 4.09 -15.60
CA ALA A 147 -5.21 4.41 -14.50
C ALA A 147 -6.66 4.13 -14.87
N SER A 148 -7.29 3.17 -14.21
CA SER A 148 -8.71 2.86 -14.38
C SER A 148 -9.32 2.42 -13.05
N ARG A 149 -10.65 2.45 -12.95
CA ARG A 149 -11.40 2.18 -11.71
C ARG A 149 -10.96 3.12 -10.60
N ILE A 150 -11.07 4.42 -10.87
CA ILE A 150 -10.69 5.49 -9.93
C ILE A 150 -11.96 6.03 -9.27
N ILE A 151 -11.97 6.05 -7.94
CA ILE A 151 -13.08 6.56 -7.13
C ILE A 151 -12.63 7.81 -6.36
N THR A 152 -13.45 8.86 -6.37
CA THR A 152 -13.37 9.92 -5.35
C THR A 152 -14.72 10.06 -4.67
N ASP A 153 -14.77 9.98 -3.35
CA ASP A 153 -16.03 10.14 -2.60
C ASP A 153 -15.86 11.06 -1.39
N GLN A 154 -16.77 12.03 -1.29
CA GLN A 154 -16.68 13.13 -0.32
C GLN A 154 -15.36 13.90 -0.38
N CYS A 155 -14.79 14.11 -1.57
CA CYS A 155 -13.53 14.83 -1.74
C CYS A 155 -13.72 16.26 -2.26
N ARG A 156 -12.72 17.12 -2.05
CA ARG A 156 -12.58 18.38 -2.78
C ARG A 156 -11.38 18.26 -3.72
N VAL A 157 -11.57 18.58 -5.00
CA VAL A 157 -10.50 18.56 -6.01
C VAL A 157 -10.42 19.96 -6.62
N ILE A 158 -9.34 20.66 -6.30
CA ILE A 158 -9.22 22.10 -6.53
C ILE A 158 -7.90 22.37 -7.23
N ALA A 159 -7.91 23.21 -8.26
CA ALA A 159 -6.71 23.80 -8.80
C ALA A 159 -6.91 25.30 -9.00
N GLY A 160 -5.86 26.08 -8.78
CA GLY A 160 -5.87 27.51 -9.11
C GLY A 160 -5.86 27.80 -10.61
N GLY A 161 -6.10 26.83 -11.49
CA GLY A 161 -6.03 26.95 -12.94
C GLY A 161 -6.74 25.82 -13.66
N ALA A 162 -6.29 25.50 -14.86
CA ALA A 162 -6.92 24.47 -15.70
C ALA A 162 -6.66 23.04 -15.18
N ASP A 163 -7.57 22.13 -15.57
CA ASP A 163 -7.38 20.67 -15.50
C ASP A 163 -7.34 20.01 -14.10
N SER A 164 -8.11 20.52 -13.12
CA SER A 164 -8.12 20.02 -11.73
C SER A 164 -8.22 18.49 -11.59
N LEU A 165 -9.17 17.85 -12.27
CA LEU A 165 -9.31 16.38 -12.33
C LEU A 165 -9.10 15.88 -13.77
N SER A 166 -7.92 15.31 -14.01
CA SER A 166 -7.46 14.87 -15.34
C SER A 166 -7.23 13.36 -15.41
N LEU A 167 -8.24 12.59 -15.77
CA LEU A 167 -8.14 11.12 -15.86
C LEU A 167 -8.05 10.69 -17.33
N TRP A 168 -6.84 10.48 -17.83
CA TRP A 168 -6.54 10.45 -19.27
C TRP A 168 -6.34 9.05 -19.88
N ASN A 169 -6.77 8.00 -19.20
CA ASN A 169 -6.92 6.69 -19.84
C ASN A 169 -8.16 6.69 -20.73
N LYS A 170 -8.00 6.55 -22.06
CA LYS A 170 -9.13 6.55 -23.01
C LYS A 170 -10.11 5.37 -22.84
N LYS A 171 -9.75 4.36 -22.05
CA LYS A 171 -10.61 3.23 -21.65
C LYS A 171 -10.81 3.18 -20.13
N GLY A 172 -10.55 4.29 -19.45
CA GLY A 172 -10.68 4.37 -18.00
C GLY A 172 -12.13 4.39 -17.55
N LEU A 173 -12.38 3.82 -16.37
CA LEU A 173 -13.68 3.81 -15.70
C LEU A 173 -13.55 4.61 -14.40
N TYR A 174 -14.37 5.63 -14.20
CA TYR A 174 -14.26 6.52 -13.04
C TYR A 174 -15.62 6.81 -12.40
N TYR A 175 -15.61 6.95 -11.08
CA TYR A 175 -16.80 7.21 -10.29
C TYR A 175 -16.51 8.27 -9.23
N HIS A 176 -17.35 9.30 -9.18
CA HIS A 176 -17.17 10.43 -8.28
C HIS A 176 -18.49 10.77 -7.57
N SER A 177 -18.49 10.80 -6.25
CA SER A 177 -19.72 11.07 -5.49
C SER A 177 -19.50 12.06 -4.34
N ASN A 178 -20.48 12.92 -4.09
CA ASN A 178 -20.44 13.88 -2.97
C ASN A 178 -19.22 14.82 -2.99
N CYS A 179 -18.68 15.07 -4.18
CA CYS A 179 -17.44 15.80 -4.37
C CYS A 179 -17.67 17.31 -4.61
N TYR A 180 -16.62 18.09 -4.44
CA TYR A 180 -16.54 19.48 -4.85
C TYR A 180 -15.38 19.65 -5.84
N PHE A 181 -15.66 20.19 -7.02
CA PHE A 181 -14.69 20.42 -8.08
C PHE A 181 -14.58 21.91 -8.38
N GLU A 182 -13.35 22.42 -8.43
CA GLU A 182 -13.08 23.83 -8.71
C GLU A 182 -11.83 24.01 -9.57
N GLY A 183 -11.91 24.92 -10.55
CA GLY A 183 -10.81 25.28 -11.43
C GLY A 183 -11.21 26.28 -12.51
N HIS A 184 -10.33 26.49 -13.49
CA HIS A 184 -10.53 27.40 -14.62
C HIS A 184 -11.06 26.66 -15.86
N VAL A 185 -10.16 26.21 -16.73
CA VAL A 185 -10.51 25.57 -18.00
C VAL A 185 -10.49 24.06 -17.85
N ASP A 186 -11.50 23.39 -18.41
CA ASP A 186 -11.61 21.93 -18.51
C ASP A 186 -11.31 21.21 -17.17
N TYR A 187 -11.68 21.82 -16.05
CA TYR A 187 -11.21 21.39 -14.74
C TYR A 187 -11.75 20.02 -14.30
N VAL A 188 -12.77 19.50 -14.98
CA VAL A 188 -13.13 18.07 -14.95
C VAL A 188 -13.04 17.51 -16.36
N CYS A 189 -11.97 16.76 -16.66
CA CYS A 189 -11.65 16.30 -18.02
C CYS A 189 -11.34 14.78 -18.12
N PRO A 190 -12.31 13.90 -17.79
CA PRO A 190 -12.13 12.46 -17.94
C PRO A 190 -12.14 12.00 -19.41
N ARG A 191 -11.28 11.02 -19.72
CA ARG A 191 -11.31 10.21 -20.93
C ARG A 191 -11.85 8.81 -20.63
N GLY A 192 -12.68 8.23 -21.50
CA GLY A 192 -13.32 6.93 -21.23
C GLY A 192 -14.73 7.08 -20.64
N THR A 193 -15.05 6.42 -19.52
CA THR A 193 -16.40 6.47 -18.92
C THR A 193 -16.34 7.00 -17.49
N ALA A 194 -17.12 8.03 -17.20
CA ALA A 194 -17.18 8.66 -15.89
C ALA A 194 -18.62 8.88 -15.44
N TRP A 195 -18.90 8.60 -14.16
CA TRP A 195 -20.14 9.01 -13.51
C TRP A 195 -19.85 9.86 -12.29
N ILE A 196 -20.39 11.08 -12.30
CA ILE A 196 -20.30 12.04 -11.22
C ILE A 196 -21.70 12.24 -10.65
N LYS A 197 -21.91 12.07 -9.35
CA LYS A 197 -23.22 12.28 -8.73
C LYS A 197 -23.14 13.10 -7.45
N GLN A 198 -24.24 13.79 -7.13
CA GLN A 198 -24.42 14.51 -5.86
C GLN A 198 -23.27 15.48 -5.56
N SER A 199 -22.70 16.09 -6.60
CA SER A 199 -21.47 16.86 -6.51
C SER A 199 -21.71 18.34 -6.81
N GLN A 200 -20.72 19.16 -6.46
CA GLN A 200 -20.73 20.59 -6.68
C GLN A 200 -19.56 20.99 -7.56
N PHE A 201 -19.83 21.92 -8.47
CA PHE A 201 -18.88 22.41 -9.46
C PHE A 201 -18.82 23.93 -9.36
N TYR A 202 -17.61 24.49 -9.31
CA TYR A 202 -17.39 25.92 -9.29
C TYR A 202 -16.33 26.32 -10.33
N SER A 203 -16.75 27.03 -11.38
CA SER A 203 -15.84 27.61 -12.35
C SER A 203 -15.30 28.96 -11.89
N GLN A 204 -13.98 29.09 -11.86
CA GLN A 204 -13.25 30.35 -11.62
C GLN A 204 -13.05 31.16 -12.91
N ALA A 205 -13.50 30.65 -14.05
CA ALA A 205 -13.24 31.24 -15.36
C ALA A 205 -14.47 31.22 -16.28
N THR A 206 -14.43 32.01 -17.35
CA THR A 206 -15.49 32.07 -18.39
C THR A 206 -15.41 30.91 -19.38
N GLU A 207 -14.46 30.02 -19.19
CA GLU A 207 -14.16 28.87 -20.02
C GLU A 207 -14.99 27.65 -19.64
N ALA A 208 -14.83 26.57 -20.41
CA ALA A 208 -15.57 25.33 -20.23
C ALA A 208 -15.20 24.66 -18.90
N SER A 209 -16.21 24.24 -18.15
CA SER A 209 -16.04 23.52 -16.88
C SER A 209 -15.77 22.03 -17.11
N LEU A 210 -16.65 21.39 -17.88
CA LEU A 210 -16.57 19.98 -18.21
C LEU A 210 -15.89 19.76 -19.56
N TRP A 211 -15.03 18.76 -19.64
CA TRP A 211 -14.46 18.26 -20.89
C TRP A 211 -14.54 16.75 -20.95
N HIS A 212 -14.71 16.20 -22.16
CA HIS A 212 -14.78 14.76 -22.32
C HIS A 212 -14.19 14.29 -23.66
N ASP A 213 -13.62 13.09 -23.63
CA ASP A 213 -13.15 12.33 -24.79
C ASP A 213 -13.55 10.86 -24.64
N GLY A 214 -14.41 10.43 -25.55
CA GLY A 214 -14.88 9.06 -25.71
C GLY A 214 -14.62 8.54 -27.14
N GLU A 215 -13.60 9.04 -27.84
CA GLU A 215 -13.42 8.76 -29.28
C GLU A 215 -13.21 7.29 -29.65
N LEU A 216 -12.76 6.47 -28.69
CA LEU A 216 -12.44 5.06 -28.95
C LEU A 216 -13.63 4.12 -28.75
N ASP A 217 -14.70 4.58 -28.10
CA ASP A 217 -15.87 3.74 -27.78
C ASP A 217 -17.14 4.59 -27.85
N GLN A 218 -18.07 4.24 -28.75
CA GLN A 218 -19.34 4.93 -28.89
C GLN A 218 -20.15 4.96 -27.57
N ASN A 219 -19.94 3.98 -26.69
CA ASN A 219 -20.62 3.85 -25.41
C ASN A 219 -19.92 4.60 -24.26
N ALA A 220 -18.70 5.11 -24.49
CA ALA A 220 -18.01 5.98 -23.54
C ALA A 220 -18.83 7.25 -23.31
N LYS A 221 -18.98 7.63 -22.04
CA LYS A 221 -19.88 8.71 -21.63
C LYS A 221 -19.44 9.37 -20.33
N LEU A 222 -19.68 10.67 -20.26
CA LEU A 222 -19.67 11.46 -19.02
C LEU A 222 -21.10 11.62 -18.52
N VAL A 223 -21.40 11.02 -17.37
CA VAL A 223 -22.70 11.09 -16.71
C VAL A 223 -22.58 12.00 -15.49
N VAL A 224 -23.43 13.02 -15.38
CA VAL A 224 -23.47 13.93 -14.22
C VAL A 224 -24.89 13.99 -13.68
N THR A 225 -25.11 13.56 -12.43
CA THR A 225 -26.45 13.50 -11.84
C THR A 225 -26.56 14.24 -10.52
N ASP A 226 -27.73 14.78 -10.23
CA ASP A 226 -28.12 15.33 -8.92
C ASP A 226 -27.10 16.34 -8.38
N SER A 227 -26.47 17.10 -9.27
CA SER A 227 -25.32 17.95 -8.97
C SER A 227 -25.62 19.44 -9.21
N LYS A 228 -24.80 20.31 -8.63
CA LYS A 228 -24.91 21.77 -8.80
C LYS A 228 -23.74 22.32 -9.59
N LEU A 229 -24.03 23.03 -10.66
CA LEU A 229 -23.05 23.68 -11.53
C LEU A 229 -23.14 25.19 -11.38
N SER A 230 -22.06 25.79 -10.87
CA SER A 230 -21.95 27.21 -10.59
C SER A 230 -20.58 27.74 -11.02
N GLY A 231 -20.41 29.05 -10.98
CA GLY A 231 -19.16 29.71 -11.28
C GLY A 231 -19.34 31.21 -11.38
N ILE A 232 -18.28 31.89 -11.82
CA ILE A 232 -18.32 33.32 -12.14
C ILE A 232 -19.29 33.62 -13.30
N HIS A 233 -19.71 34.88 -13.44
CA HIS A 233 -20.61 35.28 -14.54
C HIS A 233 -20.04 34.94 -15.92
N GLY A 234 -20.82 34.22 -16.73
CA GLY A 234 -20.47 33.83 -18.09
C GLY A 234 -19.67 32.53 -18.19
N PHE A 235 -19.52 31.75 -17.11
CA PHE A 235 -18.86 30.45 -17.18
C PHE A 235 -19.58 29.48 -18.14
N LEU A 236 -18.81 28.64 -18.84
CA LEU A 236 -19.34 27.70 -19.81
C LEU A 236 -19.51 26.31 -19.20
N LEU A 237 -20.62 25.65 -19.53
CA LEU A 237 -20.95 24.31 -19.03
C LEU A 237 -19.88 23.28 -19.40
N GLY A 238 -19.49 23.23 -20.67
CA GLY A 238 -18.51 22.26 -21.11
C GLY A 238 -18.19 22.34 -22.59
N ARG A 239 -17.17 21.58 -22.99
CA ARG A 239 -16.76 21.43 -24.39
C ARG A 239 -16.19 20.05 -24.66
N ARG A 240 -15.94 19.77 -25.93
CA ARG A 240 -15.24 18.55 -26.38
C ARG A 240 -14.40 18.85 -27.61
N HIS A 241 -13.25 18.18 -27.71
CA HIS A 241 -12.43 18.22 -28.92
C HIS A 241 -12.69 17.01 -29.80
N TYR A 242 -12.85 15.86 -29.14
CA TYR A 242 -13.06 14.54 -29.72
C TYR A 242 -14.54 14.17 -29.75
N ASP A 243 -14.91 13.01 -30.30
CA ASP A 243 -16.23 12.46 -30.01
C ASP A 243 -16.43 12.28 -28.51
N ALA A 244 -17.60 12.71 -28.06
CA ALA A 244 -17.97 12.66 -26.67
C ALA A 244 -19.49 12.48 -26.58
N GLN A 245 -19.92 11.94 -25.46
CA GLN A 245 -21.33 11.84 -25.13
C GLN A 245 -21.54 12.23 -23.67
N PHE A 246 -22.55 13.05 -23.43
CA PHE A 246 -22.84 13.63 -22.13
C PHE A 246 -24.28 13.29 -21.71
N TYR A 247 -24.45 12.85 -20.47
CA TYR A 247 -25.75 12.64 -19.85
C TYR A 247 -25.84 13.44 -18.56
N LEU A 248 -26.69 14.46 -18.53
CA LEU A 248 -26.87 15.34 -17.40
C LEU A 248 -28.30 15.25 -16.87
N GLN A 249 -28.49 14.67 -15.69
CA GLN A 249 -29.82 14.44 -15.10
C GLN A 249 -29.97 15.11 -13.74
N ASN A 250 -31.10 15.76 -13.48
CA ASN A 250 -31.47 16.37 -12.19
C ASN A 250 -30.44 17.38 -11.66
N ASN A 251 -29.76 18.09 -12.56
CA ASN A 251 -28.74 19.05 -12.16
C ASN A 251 -29.34 20.46 -11.96
N GLN A 252 -28.76 21.20 -11.03
CA GLN A 252 -29.03 22.63 -10.83
C GLN A 252 -27.96 23.46 -11.52
N TYR A 253 -28.37 24.33 -12.44
CA TYR A 253 -27.49 25.23 -13.18
C TYR A 253 -27.64 26.67 -12.68
N SER A 254 -26.52 27.31 -12.32
CA SER A 254 -26.52 28.71 -11.89
C SER A 254 -27.02 29.64 -13.00
N PRO A 255 -27.84 30.67 -12.70
CA PRO A 255 -28.21 31.72 -13.66
C PRO A 255 -27.02 32.54 -14.19
N LEU A 256 -25.85 32.42 -13.54
CA LEU A 256 -24.60 33.05 -13.99
C LEU A 256 -23.93 32.28 -15.14
N MET A 257 -24.40 31.07 -15.47
CA MET A 257 -23.88 30.29 -16.59
C MET A 257 -24.15 31.01 -17.92
N ALA A 258 -23.25 30.92 -18.88
CA ALA A 258 -23.51 31.45 -20.22
C ALA A 258 -24.57 30.62 -20.96
N ASP A 259 -25.39 31.28 -21.78
CA ASP A 259 -26.31 30.64 -22.72
C ASP A 259 -25.54 30.03 -23.90
N LYS A 260 -24.80 28.95 -23.62
CA LYS A 260 -24.03 28.22 -24.62
C LYS A 260 -24.03 26.73 -24.29
N PRO A 261 -24.58 25.87 -25.16
CA PRO A 261 -24.58 24.43 -24.94
C PRO A 261 -23.16 23.88 -24.94
N ILE A 262 -23.02 22.64 -24.47
CA ILE A 262 -21.78 21.87 -24.65
C ILE A 262 -21.46 21.83 -26.14
N PHE A 263 -20.25 22.26 -26.51
CA PHE A 263 -19.89 22.49 -27.90
C PHE A 263 -18.61 21.76 -28.31
N ARG A 264 -18.52 21.42 -29.59
CA ARG A 264 -17.27 20.97 -30.21
C ARG A 264 -16.34 22.16 -30.40
N LYS A 265 -15.14 22.10 -29.83
CA LYS A 265 -14.09 23.09 -30.08
C LYS A 265 -13.44 22.79 -31.44
N THR A 266 -13.51 23.77 -32.34
CA THR A 266 -12.84 23.73 -33.65
C THR A 266 -11.82 24.86 -33.76
N TYR A 267 -10.90 24.74 -34.71
CA TYR A 267 -9.79 25.65 -34.98
C TYR A 267 -9.84 26.09 -36.45
N PRO A 268 -10.63 27.14 -36.78
CA PRO A 268 -10.78 27.60 -38.16
C PRO A 268 -9.46 27.94 -38.85
N ASP A 269 -8.52 28.51 -38.10
CA ASP A 269 -7.20 28.92 -38.60
C ASP A 269 -6.18 27.76 -38.63
N GLU A 270 -6.49 26.65 -37.96
CA GLU A 270 -5.67 25.44 -37.93
C GLU A 270 -6.53 24.18 -38.07
N PRO A 271 -7.21 23.94 -39.21
CA PRO A 271 -8.17 22.83 -39.34
C PRO A 271 -7.58 21.44 -39.11
N SER A 272 -6.25 21.29 -39.22
CA SER A 272 -5.53 20.05 -38.88
C SER A 272 -5.62 19.66 -37.39
N ARG A 273 -5.99 20.60 -36.51
CA ARG A 273 -6.23 20.35 -35.09
C ARG A 273 -7.63 19.79 -34.81
N ASP A 274 -8.55 19.93 -35.76
CA ASP A 274 -9.93 19.45 -35.60
C ASP A 274 -9.96 17.93 -35.58
N ARG A 275 -10.52 17.36 -34.51
CA ARG A 275 -10.67 15.90 -34.36
C ARG A 275 -11.98 15.44 -34.95
N ALA A 276 -12.05 14.17 -35.34
CA ALA A 276 -13.25 13.59 -35.94
C ALA A 276 -14.48 13.70 -35.01
N ASN A 277 -15.66 13.69 -35.62
CA ASN A 277 -16.97 13.63 -34.96
C ASN A 277 -17.75 12.43 -35.49
N LEU A 278 -17.22 11.24 -35.21
CA LEU A 278 -17.65 9.89 -35.59
C LEU A 278 -19.13 9.61 -35.32
N TRP A 279 -19.70 10.11 -34.21
CA TRP A 279 -21.07 9.75 -33.79
C TRP A 279 -22.00 10.94 -33.55
N GLY A 280 -21.61 12.14 -33.97
CA GLY A 280 -22.45 13.34 -33.92
C GLY A 280 -22.60 13.96 -32.52
N GLU A 281 -23.48 14.97 -32.44
CA GLU A 281 -23.79 15.64 -31.17
C GLU A 281 -24.63 14.75 -30.25
N ARG A 282 -24.13 14.47 -29.05
CA ARG A 282 -24.74 13.54 -28.09
C ARG A 282 -24.69 14.11 -26.67
N SER A 283 -25.46 15.17 -26.46
CA SER A 283 -25.62 15.80 -25.14
C SER A 283 -27.07 15.73 -24.71
N TYR A 284 -27.33 14.99 -23.63
CA TYR A 284 -28.67 14.68 -23.15
C TYR A 284 -28.92 15.29 -21.77
N PHE A 285 -30.08 15.90 -21.61
CA PHE A 285 -30.50 16.66 -20.43
C PHE A 285 -31.86 16.18 -19.96
N SER A 286 -32.06 16.10 -18.64
CA SER A 286 -33.35 15.84 -18.00
C SER A 286 -33.37 16.41 -16.59
N GLY A 287 -34.54 16.85 -16.11
CA GLY A 287 -34.69 17.35 -14.73
C GLY A 287 -33.87 18.60 -14.41
N SER A 288 -33.46 19.37 -15.42
CA SER A 288 -32.69 20.61 -15.26
C SER A 288 -33.46 21.64 -14.42
N SER A 289 -32.77 22.30 -13.48
CA SER A 289 -33.32 23.41 -12.68
C SER A 289 -32.36 24.60 -12.62
N GLY A 290 -32.85 25.78 -12.25
CA GLY A 290 -32.06 27.02 -12.24
C GLY A 290 -32.12 27.75 -13.58
N ALA A 291 -31.01 27.84 -14.31
CA ALA A 291 -30.96 28.49 -15.63
C ALA A 291 -31.93 27.84 -16.64
N THR A 292 -32.59 28.67 -17.45
CA THR A 292 -33.67 28.25 -18.37
C THR A 292 -33.30 28.57 -19.83
N TYR A 293 -32.39 27.78 -20.41
CA TYR A 293 -32.01 27.91 -21.81
C TYR A 293 -32.73 26.89 -22.69
N GLY A 294 -32.99 27.22 -23.96
CA GLY A 294 -33.69 26.32 -24.88
C GLY A 294 -33.00 24.96 -25.05
N TRP A 295 -31.67 24.94 -25.04
CA TRP A 295 -30.87 23.72 -25.16
C TRP A 295 -30.78 22.89 -23.87
N LEU A 296 -31.23 23.41 -22.72
CA LEU A 296 -31.34 22.68 -21.44
C LEU A 296 -32.67 21.92 -21.29
N GLN A 297 -33.58 22.08 -22.24
CA GLN A 297 -34.85 21.36 -22.24
C GLN A 297 -34.63 19.84 -22.31
N ASN A 298 -35.57 19.08 -21.75
CA ASN A 298 -35.49 17.64 -21.71
C ASN A 298 -35.42 17.03 -23.13
N ASN A 299 -34.31 16.38 -23.44
CA ASN A 299 -34.09 15.62 -24.67
C ASN A 299 -33.62 14.18 -24.37
N TRP A 300 -33.96 13.67 -23.18
CA TRP A 300 -33.51 12.37 -22.69
C TRP A 300 -33.90 11.21 -23.63
N PRO A 301 -32.97 10.28 -23.95
CA PRO A 301 -33.29 9.14 -24.81
C PRO A 301 -34.32 8.21 -24.17
N LYS A 302 -35.41 7.91 -24.90
CA LYS A 302 -36.49 7.01 -24.43
C LYS A 302 -36.01 5.60 -24.05
N ALA A 303 -34.92 5.14 -24.67
CA ALA A 303 -34.33 3.82 -24.39
C ALA A 303 -33.62 3.74 -23.02
N VAL A 304 -33.35 4.88 -22.36
CA VAL A 304 -32.67 4.95 -21.07
C VAL A 304 -33.72 5.21 -19.98
N SER A 305 -34.19 4.14 -19.35
CA SER A 305 -35.21 4.21 -18.28
C SER A 305 -34.65 4.66 -16.94
N GLN A 306 -33.41 4.28 -16.62
CA GLN A 306 -32.73 4.59 -15.36
C GLN A 306 -31.21 4.60 -15.54
N ILE A 307 -30.52 5.39 -14.71
CA ILE A 307 -29.07 5.38 -14.62
C ILE A 307 -28.67 4.40 -13.51
N THR A 308 -27.94 3.35 -13.86
CA THR A 308 -27.40 2.34 -12.95
C THR A 308 -25.93 2.08 -13.25
N GLU A 309 -25.19 1.49 -12.31
CA GLU A 309 -23.80 1.07 -12.51
C GLU A 309 -23.65 0.19 -13.77
N ASP A 310 -24.55 -0.77 -13.95
CA ASP A 310 -24.58 -1.65 -15.13
C ASP A 310 -24.75 -0.89 -16.45
N TRP A 311 -25.62 0.13 -16.48
CA TRP A 311 -25.84 0.91 -17.68
C TRP A 311 -24.66 1.85 -17.99
N VAL A 312 -24.09 2.45 -16.95
CA VAL A 312 -22.93 3.35 -17.09
C VAL A 312 -21.72 2.56 -17.57
N TYR A 313 -21.36 1.49 -16.86
CA TYR A 313 -20.11 0.75 -17.06
C TYR A 313 -20.28 -0.55 -17.87
N GLN A 314 -21.46 -0.81 -18.43
CA GLN A 314 -21.74 -1.99 -19.26
C GLN A 314 -21.38 -3.32 -18.55
N GLY A 315 -21.66 -3.40 -17.25
CA GLY A 315 -21.34 -4.55 -16.40
C GLY A 315 -19.85 -4.75 -16.11
N GLN A 316 -18.96 -3.84 -16.53
CA GLN A 316 -17.51 -3.98 -16.34
C GLN A 316 -17.04 -3.60 -14.93
N TRP A 317 -17.84 -2.83 -14.19
CA TRP A 317 -17.44 -2.30 -12.88
C TRP A 317 -18.64 -1.92 -12.00
N GLN A 318 -18.52 -2.15 -10.69
CA GLN A 318 -19.53 -1.87 -9.67
C GLN A 318 -18.94 -0.94 -8.58
N PRO A 319 -18.69 0.34 -8.88
CA PRO A 319 -18.06 1.28 -7.95
C PRO A 319 -18.84 1.57 -6.66
N GLU A 320 -20.17 1.66 -6.68
CA GLU A 320 -20.99 1.91 -5.48
C GLU A 320 -20.94 0.70 -4.53
N GLN A 321 -20.96 -0.52 -5.07
CA GLN A 321 -20.77 -1.73 -4.25
C GLN A 321 -19.37 -1.77 -3.63
N LEU A 322 -18.33 -1.49 -4.42
CA LEU A 322 -16.95 -1.41 -3.92
C LEU A 322 -16.81 -0.32 -2.84
N LEU A 323 -17.38 0.86 -3.07
CA LEU A 323 -17.36 1.96 -2.10
C LEU A 323 -18.06 1.58 -0.79
N LYS A 324 -19.20 0.87 -0.83
CA LYS A 324 -19.86 0.35 0.38
C LYS A 324 -18.94 -0.57 1.18
N THR A 325 -18.22 -1.46 0.52
CA THR A 325 -17.23 -2.34 1.16
C THR A 325 -16.09 -1.53 1.80
N ILE A 326 -15.50 -0.58 1.07
CA ILE A 326 -14.41 0.26 1.59
C ILE A 326 -14.89 1.10 2.79
N ARG A 327 -16.07 1.71 2.70
CA ARG A 327 -16.69 2.46 3.80
C ARG A 327 -16.95 1.57 5.02
N SER A 328 -17.18 0.28 4.84
CA SER A 328 -17.29 -0.67 5.96
C SER A 328 -15.95 -0.92 6.67
N TRP A 329 -14.84 -0.93 5.93
CA TRP A 329 -13.50 -1.03 6.51
C TRP A 329 -13.20 0.17 7.42
N LEU A 330 -13.61 1.39 7.04
CA LEU A 330 -13.42 2.56 7.89
C LEU A 330 -14.25 2.52 9.19
N LYS A 331 -15.37 1.78 9.21
CA LYS A 331 -16.23 1.63 10.40
C LYS A 331 -15.79 0.51 11.31
N SER A 332 -15.20 -0.55 10.76
CA SER A 332 -14.63 -1.61 11.59
C SER A 332 -13.48 -1.03 12.40
N LYS A 333 -13.48 -1.23 13.71
CA LYS A 333 -12.28 -0.96 14.52
C LYS A 333 -11.13 -1.68 13.83
N ALA A 334 -10.00 -0.98 13.62
CA ALA A 334 -8.74 -1.64 13.33
C ALA A 334 -8.62 -2.82 14.30
N GLN A 335 -8.37 -4.02 13.79
CA GLN A 335 -8.21 -5.21 14.63
C GLN A 335 -7.33 -4.85 15.85
N PRO A 336 -7.73 -5.18 17.08
CA PRO A 336 -7.00 -4.72 18.25
C PRO A 336 -5.57 -5.30 18.24
N MET A 337 -4.62 -4.38 18.38
CA MET A 337 -3.19 -4.54 18.73
C MET A 337 -2.25 -5.13 17.67
N PRO A 338 -1.02 -4.60 17.58
CA PRO A 338 0.01 -5.22 16.76
C PRO A 338 0.21 -6.65 17.21
N ALA A 339 0.27 -7.61 16.28
CA ALA A 339 0.81 -8.91 16.63
C ALA A 339 2.21 -8.67 17.22
N LYS A 340 2.49 -9.20 18.41
CA LYS A 340 3.85 -9.09 18.96
C LYS A 340 4.67 -10.25 18.43
N LEU A 341 5.91 -9.97 18.05
CA LEU A 341 6.92 -10.96 17.76
C LEU A 341 7.99 -10.91 18.85
N TYR A 342 7.91 -11.85 19.79
CA TYR A 342 8.94 -12.03 20.80
C TYR A 342 10.11 -12.83 20.22
N LEU A 343 11.32 -12.30 20.33
CA LEU A 343 12.55 -12.98 19.95
C LEU A 343 13.26 -13.50 21.20
N VAL A 344 13.51 -14.80 21.25
CA VAL A 344 14.14 -15.48 22.38
C VAL A 344 15.40 -16.18 21.90
N GLY A 345 16.56 -15.71 22.37
CA GLY A 345 17.81 -16.30 21.91
C GLY A 345 19.08 -15.82 22.59
N ASP A 346 20.19 -16.04 21.90
CA ASP A 346 21.55 -15.83 22.40
C ASP A 346 22.17 -14.49 21.96
N SER A 347 23.50 -14.36 22.13
CA SER A 347 24.24 -13.13 21.82
C SER A 347 24.22 -12.74 20.34
N THR A 348 23.93 -13.67 19.43
CA THR A 348 23.88 -13.37 17.99
C THR A 348 22.57 -12.67 17.59
N MET A 349 21.52 -12.82 18.39
CA MET A 349 20.21 -12.20 18.21
C MET A 349 20.01 -10.94 19.07
N SER A 350 20.66 -10.86 20.24
CA SER A 350 20.44 -9.85 21.27
C SER A 350 20.76 -8.40 20.89
N ASP A 351 20.05 -7.45 21.45
CA ASP A 351 20.34 -6.02 21.33
C ASP A 351 21.69 -5.63 21.94
N LYS A 352 22.43 -4.77 21.22
CA LYS A 352 23.67 -4.14 21.68
C LYS A 352 23.41 -2.66 21.93
N THR A 353 23.24 -2.31 23.20
CA THR A 353 22.83 -0.95 23.63
C THR A 353 23.91 0.11 23.38
N ASN A 354 25.19 -0.26 23.45
CA ASN A 354 26.26 0.67 23.14
C ASN A 354 26.49 0.73 21.62
N LEU A 355 25.85 1.72 21.00
CA LEU A 355 25.87 1.92 19.56
C LEU A 355 27.24 2.36 19.02
N ALA A 356 28.16 2.81 19.88
CA ALA A 356 29.52 3.15 19.48
C ALA A 356 30.34 1.91 19.09
N TYR A 357 29.95 0.70 19.51
CA TYR A 357 30.58 -0.53 19.04
C TYR A 357 29.86 -1.09 17.80
N PRO A 358 30.57 -1.76 16.87
CA PRO A 358 29.99 -2.20 15.61
C PRO A 358 29.11 -3.45 15.74
N GLU A 359 29.12 -4.10 16.91
CA GLU A 359 28.35 -5.33 17.16
C GLU A 359 26.85 -5.05 17.16
N ARG A 360 26.08 -5.86 16.43
CA ARG A 360 24.62 -5.86 16.44
C ARG A 360 24.10 -7.28 16.47
N GLY A 361 23.01 -7.51 17.21
CA GLY A 361 22.26 -8.76 17.08
C GLY A 361 21.40 -8.71 15.82
N TRP A 362 21.14 -9.84 15.17
CA TRP A 362 20.26 -9.84 14.01
C TRP A 362 18.80 -9.50 14.39
N GLY A 363 18.36 -9.90 15.59
CA GLY A 363 17.06 -9.51 16.14
C GLY A 363 16.94 -8.01 16.39
N GLN A 364 18.05 -7.33 16.68
CA GLN A 364 18.10 -5.86 16.86
C GLN A 364 17.79 -5.12 15.56
N LEU A 365 18.18 -5.67 14.40
CA LEU A 365 17.97 -5.05 13.10
C LEU A 365 16.73 -5.59 12.37
N LEU A 366 16.04 -6.58 12.93
CA LEU A 366 14.81 -7.11 12.34
C LEU A 366 13.69 -6.06 12.18
N PRO A 367 13.45 -5.13 13.14
CA PRO A 367 12.42 -4.10 12.99
C PRO A 367 12.58 -3.23 11.74
N GLU A 368 13.81 -3.08 11.23
CA GLU A 368 14.11 -2.30 10.03
C GLU A 368 13.45 -2.87 8.76
N PHE A 369 13.00 -4.12 8.78
CA PHE A 369 12.36 -4.79 7.65
C PHE A 369 10.84 -4.89 7.78
N LEU A 370 10.29 -4.51 8.93
CA LEU A 370 8.91 -4.78 9.31
C LEU A 370 8.11 -3.49 9.49
N LEU A 371 6.83 -3.60 9.20
CA LEU A 371 5.84 -2.58 9.46
C LEU A 371 5.60 -2.48 10.99
N PRO A 372 5.41 -1.26 11.52
CA PRO A 372 5.27 -1.00 12.96
C PRO A 372 4.03 -1.66 13.61
N GLN A 373 3.09 -2.15 12.80
CA GLN A 373 1.94 -2.98 13.19
C GLN A 373 2.36 -4.39 13.67
N LEU A 374 3.63 -4.77 13.54
CA LEU A 374 4.21 -5.94 14.19
C LEU A 374 5.25 -5.46 15.21
N GLN A 375 4.90 -5.49 16.49
CA GLN A 375 5.81 -5.05 17.54
C GLN A 375 6.85 -6.15 17.81
N VAL A 376 8.11 -5.91 17.44
CA VAL A 376 9.21 -6.84 17.74
C VAL A 376 9.72 -6.56 19.15
N ILE A 377 9.72 -7.59 20.02
CA ILE A 377 10.22 -7.53 21.39
C ILE A 377 11.40 -8.49 21.49
N ASN A 378 12.61 -7.94 21.48
CA ASN A 378 13.83 -8.75 21.52
C ASN A 378 14.26 -9.05 22.96
N LEU A 379 13.97 -10.27 23.43
CA LEU A 379 14.38 -10.75 24.76
C LEU A 379 15.70 -11.52 24.73
N ALA A 380 16.31 -11.71 23.55
CA ALA A 380 17.58 -12.40 23.41
C ALA A 380 18.69 -11.68 24.18
N ALA A 381 19.59 -12.46 24.76
CA ALA A 381 20.58 -11.93 25.68
C ALA A 381 21.96 -12.58 25.56
N ASN A 382 22.99 -11.78 25.80
CA ASN A 382 24.39 -12.21 25.69
C ASN A 382 24.69 -13.44 26.55
N GLY A 383 25.32 -14.46 25.96
CA GLY A 383 25.78 -15.64 26.68
C GLY A 383 24.68 -16.54 27.25
N ARG A 384 23.45 -16.44 26.75
CA ARG A 384 22.34 -17.33 27.14
C ARG A 384 22.31 -18.56 26.23
N SER A 385 22.04 -19.70 26.84
CA SER A 385 21.64 -20.96 26.23
C SER A 385 20.19 -21.26 26.64
N THR A 386 19.59 -22.31 26.10
CA THR A 386 18.25 -22.78 26.54
C THR A 386 18.17 -22.91 28.06
N LEU A 387 19.12 -23.64 28.66
CA LEU A 387 19.17 -23.90 30.10
C LEU A 387 19.35 -22.61 30.92
N ARG A 388 20.28 -21.75 30.52
CA ARG A 388 20.54 -20.51 31.26
C ARG A 388 19.40 -19.52 31.16
N PHE A 389 18.76 -19.43 30.00
CA PHE A 389 17.62 -18.54 29.78
C PHE A 389 16.43 -18.93 30.68
N LEU A 390 16.20 -20.24 30.82
CA LEU A 390 15.22 -20.78 31.75
C LEU A 390 15.59 -20.49 33.21
N ASN A 391 16.81 -20.86 33.64
CA ASN A 391 17.24 -20.76 35.04
C ASN A 391 17.34 -19.32 35.57
N GLU A 392 17.57 -18.33 34.71
CA GLU A 392 17.60 -16.90 35.10
C GLU A 392 16.20 -16.26 35.16
N GLY A 393 15.13 -17.03 34.96
CA GLY A 393 13.75 -16.52 35.00
C GLY A 393 13.33 -15.70 33.79
N ARG A 394 14.19 -15.58 32.76
CA ARG A 394 13.88 -14.82 31.54
C ARG A 394 12.73 -15.43 30.74
N TRP A 395 12.66 -16.75 30.75
CA TRP A 395 11.55 -17.47 30.15
C TRP A 395 10.23 -17.17 30.87
N GLN A 396 10.24 -17.13 32.21
CA GLN A 396 9.06 -16.80 32.99
C GLN A 396 8.58 -15.38 32.72
N MET A 397 9.48 -14.39 32.64
CA MET A 397 9.12 -13.01 32.29
C MET A 397 8.40 -12.91 30.95
N LEU A 398 8.82 -13.68 29.94
CA LEU A 398 8.08 -13.78 28.67
C LEU A 398 6.67 -14.35 28.90
N LEU A 399 6.56 -15.50 29.57
CA LEU A 399 5.28 -16.18 29.77
C LEU A 399 4.26 -15.32 30.54
N ASP A 400 4.73 -14.42 31.41
CA ASP A 400 3.89 -13.51 32.19
C ASP A 400 3.29 -12.38 31.32
N GLU A 401 3.98 -11.97 30.26
CA GLU A 401 3.51 -10.94 29.32
C GLU A 401 2.79 -11.48 28.08
N LEU A 402 2.99 -12.76 27.77
CA LEU A 402 2.55 -13.38 26.53
C LEU A 402 1.02 -13.47 26.43
N GLN A 403 0.48 -13.01 25.30
CA GLN A 403 -0.96 -13.02 25.01
C GLN A 403 -1.30 -14.02 23.90
N ALA A 404 -2.58 -14.41 23.83
CA ALA A 404 -3.07 -15.28 22.78
C ALA A 404 -2.88 -14.62 21.39
N GLY A 405 -2.33 -15.36 20.44
CA GLY A 405 -2.01 -14.87 19.10
C GLY A 405 -0.65 -14.19 18.93
N ASP A 406 0.12 -13.97 20.01
CA ASP A 406 1.50 -13.50 19.91
C ASP A 406 2.40 -14.57 19.27
N TYR A 407 3.45 -14.14 18.58
CA TYR A 407 4.46 -15.00 17.97
C TYR A 407 5.71 -15.06 18.85
N VAL A 408 6.29 -16.24 19.02
CA VAL A 408 7.55 -16.43 19.76
C VAL A 408 8.55 -17.18 18.89
N LEU A 409 9.60 -16.48 18.45
CA LEU A 409 10.71 -17.09 17.72
C LEU A 409 11.83 -17.48 18.68
N ILE A 410 12.12 -18.78 18.75
CA ILE A 410 13.14 -19.34 19.65
C ILE A 410 14.38 -19.73 18.83
N GLN A 411 15.55 -19.23 19.22
CA GLN A 411 16.83 -19.54 18.59
C GLN A 411 17.94 -19.73 19.63
N PHE A 412 18.50 -20.93 19.73
CA PHE A 412 19.64 -21.26 20.60
C PHE A 412 20.60 -22.24 19.91
N GLY A 413 21.69 -22.62 20.60
CA GLY A 413 22.72 -23.54 20.10
C GLY A 413 24.16 -23.07 20.36
N HIS A 414 24.45 -21.77 20.26
CA HIS A 414 25.82 -21.25 20.39
C HIS A 414 26.44 -21.52 21.76
N ASN A 415 25.64 -21.37 22.81
CA ASN A 415 26.10 -21.50 24.20
C ASN A 415 25.76 -22.87 24.79
N ASP A 416 24.78 -23.57 24.22
CA ASP A 416 24.30 -24.89 24.67
C ASP A 416 25.39 -25.97 24.55
N GLN A 417 26.32 -25.82 23.59
CA GLN A 417 27.43 -26.75 23.40
C GLN A 417 28.60 -26.65 24.39
N LYS A 418 28.58 -25.68 25.32
CA LYS A 418 29.71 -25.40 26.23
C LYS A 418 29.76 -26.37 27.40
N GLN A 419 30.29 -27.57 27.18
CA GLN A 419 30.43 -28.63 28.19
C GLN A 419 31.19 -28.17 29.45
N ASP A 420 32.11 -27.23 29.30
CA ASP A 420 32.92 -26.63 30.37
C ASP A 420 32.16 -25.64 31.26
N ASP A 421 30.94 -25.22 30.87
CA ASP A 421 30.08 -24.32 31.63
C ASP A 421 28.73 -25.01 31.91
N PRO A 422 28.60 -25.76 33.03
CA PRO A 422 27.37 -26.49 33.37
C PRO A 422 26.12 -25.61 33.50
N LYS A 423 26.28 -24.30 33.71
CA LYS A 423 25.14 -23.36 33.75
C LYS A 423 24.59 -23.07 32.36
N ARG A 424 25.36 -23.34 31.31
CA ARG A 424 24.99 -23.14 29.90
C ARG A 424 24.78 -24.45 29.16
N TYR A 425 25.54 -25.48 29.49
CA TYR A 425 25.53 -26.74 28.76
C TYR A 425 24.16 -27.41 28.72
N ALA A 426 23.73 -27.77 27.52
CA ALA A 426 22.58 -28.64 27.30
C ALA A 426 22.97 -29.69 26.26
N GLU A 427 23.13 -30.95 26.68
CA GLU A 427 23.54 -32.04 25.80
C GLU A 427 22.61 -32.15 24.58
N VAL A 428 23.21 -32.33 23.40
CA VAL A 428 22.56 -32.09 22.11
C VAL A 428 21.46 -33.10 21.80
N ASN A 429 21.57 -34.36 22.24
CA ASN A 429 20.60 -35.41 21.91
C ASN A 429 19.56 -35.65 23.02
N THR A 430 19.73 -35.03 24.19
CA THR A 430 18.86 -35.22 25.36
C THR A 430 18.34 -33.89 25.86
N ARG A 431 19.17 -33.13 26.59
CA ARG A 431 18.73 -31.96 27.34
C ARG A 431 18.30 -30.79 26.46
N TYR A 432 18.99 -30.54 25.35
CA TYR A 432 18.65 -29.44 24.44
C TYR A 432 17.28 -29.66 23.77
N PRO A 433 16.99 -30.83 23.16
CA PRO A 433 15.65 -31.16 22.65
C PRO A 433 14.56 -31.06 23.72
N GLU A 434 14.79 -31.57 24.93
CA GLU A 434 13.82 -31.48 26.04
C GLU A 434 13.43 -30.03 26.35
N LEU A 435 14.41 -29.13 26.41
CA LEU A 435 14.19 -27.71 26.70
C LEU A 435 13.45 -27.00 25.55
N LEU A 436 13.78 -27.31 24.30
CA LEU A 436 13.03 -26.78 23.14
C LEU A 436 11.57 -27.24 23.19
N GLN A 437 11.32 -28.52 23.45
CA GLN A 437 9.96 -29.04 23.60
C GLN A 437 9.22 -28.39 24.76
N GLN A 438 9.90 -28.12 25.88
CA GLN A 438 9.32 -27.37 27.00
C GLN A 438 8.87 -25.97 26.57
N PHE A 439 9.75 -25.20 25.92
CA PHE A 439 9.41 -23.87 25.44
C PHE A 439 8.22 -23.88 24.48
N ILE A 440 8.21 -24.80 23.50
CA ILE A 440 7.10 -24.94 22.55
C ILE A 440 5.78 -25.22 23.28
N ARG A 441 5.77 -26.17 24.22
CA ARG A 441 4.55 -26.52 24.98
C ARG A 441 4.03 -25.33 25.79
N GLU A 442 4.92 -24.59 26.45
CA GLU A 442 4.54 -23.48 27.31
C GLU A 442 4.04 -22.26 26.52
N VAL A 443 4.59 -21.99 25.33
CA VAL A 443 4.03 -20.99 24.40
C VAL A 443 2.64 -21.41 23.92
N LYS A 444 2.47 -22.67 23.48
CA LYS A 444 1.15 -23.19 23.08
C LYS A 444 0.13 -23.12 24.21
N ALA A 445 0.54 -23.35 25.46
CA ALA A 445 -0.33 -23.25 26.64
C ALA A 445 -0.89 -21.84 26.88
N LYS A 446 -0.24 -20.79 26.35
CA LYS A 446 -0.71 -19.39 26.36
C LYS A 446 -1.56 -19.04 25.13
N ALA A 447 -1.86 -20.01 24.27
CA ALA A 447 -2.47 -19.80 22.95
C ALA A 447 -1.66 -18.85 22.04
N ALA A 448 -0.35 -18.78 22.26
CA ALA A 448 0.60 -18.09 21.39
C ALA A 448 1.21 -19.08 20.37
N ILE A 449 1.88 -18.55 19.35
CA ILE A 449 2.38 -19.29 18.19
C ILE A 449 3.91 -19.45 18.32
N PRO A 450 4.41 -20.62 18.71
CA PRO A 450 5.85 -20.86 18.75
C PRO A 450 6.40 -21.13 17.35
N MET A 451 7.60 -20.61 17.11
CA MET A 451 8.40 -20.83 15.91
C MET A 451 9.83 -21.14 16.34
N LEU A 452 10.55 -21.97 15.55
CA LEU A 452 11.97 -22.21 15.78
C LEU A 452 12.83 -21.62 14.68
N ALA A 453 13.96 -21.03 15.05
CA ALA A 453 15.06 -20.80 14.14
C ALA A 453 16.28 -21.62 14.58
N SER A 454 16.98 -22.22 13.62
CA SER A 454 18.29 -22.83 13.91
C SER A 454 19.31 -21.73 14.27
N SER A 455 20.33 -22.06 15.07
CA SER A 455 21.42 -21.13 15.37
C SER A 455 22.10 -20.65 14.09
N ILE A 456 22.45 -19.37 13.99
CA ILE A 456 23.23 -18.90 12.84
C ILE A 456 24.60 -19.58 12.75
N CYS A 457 25.19 -19.54 11.55
CA CYS A 457 26.51 -20.11 11.29
C CYS A 457 27.63 -19.21 11.80
N ARG A 458 28.65 -19.81 12.44
CA ARG A 458 29.91 -19.12 12.74
C ARG A 458 30.81 -19.06 11.52
N ARG A 459 31.65 -18.03 11.44
CA ARG A 459 32.69 -17.90 10.42
C ARG A 459 33.94 -18.71 10.80
N ASN A 460 33.84 -20.05 10.78
CA ASN A 460 34.95 -20.96 11.10
C ASN A 460 35.51 -21.64 9.84
N PHE A 461 36.43 -20.97 9.14
CA PHE A 461 37.04 -21.51 7.92
C PHE A 461 38.28 -22.37 8.23
N LYS A 462 38.33 -23.58 7.67
CA LYS A 462 39.56 -24.37 7.49
C LYS A 462 39.97 -24.35 6.02
N GLY A 463 40.91 -23.46 5.69
CA GLY A 463 41.25 -23.18 4.30
C GLY A 463 40.09 -22.54 3.55
N LYS A 464 39.59 -23.20 2.50
CA LYS A 464 38.44 -22.73 1.71
C LYS A 464 37.08 -23.26 2.19
N THR A 465 37.09 -24.18 3.15
CA THR A 465 35.88 -24.86 3.63
C THR A 465 35.42 -24.24 4.94
N LEU A 466 34.14 -23.90 5.03
CA LEU A 466 33.50 -23.45 6.26
C LEU A 466 33.05 -24.66 7.08
N GLU A 467 33.53 -24.76 8.31
CA GLU A 467 33.07 -25.79 9.24
C GLU A 467 31.73 -25.41 9.89
N ARG A 468 30.82 -26.38 9.92
CA ARG A 468 29.50 -26.24 10.54
C ARG A 468 29.50 -26.86 11.94
N ASP A 469 30.24 -26.24 12.85
CA ASP A 469 30.43 -26.70 14.23
C ASP A 469 29.13 -26.73 15.07
N LEU A 470 28.06 -26.09 14.60
CA LEU A 470 26.73 -26.08 15.20
C LEU A 470 25.70 -27.02 14.50
N ALA A 471 26.12 -27.84 13.53
CA ALA A 471 25.25 -28.72 12.75
C ALA A 471 24.34 -29.61 13.60
N ALA A 472 24.87 -30.21 14.65
CA ALA A 472 24.08 -31.11 15.51
C ALA A 472 22.95 -30.37 16.26
N TYR A 473 23.22 -29.18 16.81
CA TYR A 473 22.19 -28.37 17.50
C TYR A 473 21.15 -27.82 16.53
N ALA A 474 21.56 -27.39 15.33
CA ALA A 474 20.64 -26.95 14.28
C ALA A 474 19.74 -28.09 13.79
N ALA A 475 20.30 -29.29 13.61
CA ALA A 475 19.53 -30.48 13.24
C ALA A 475 18.49 -30.83 14.31
N GLN A 476 18.83 -30.71 15.59
CA GLN A 476 17.88 -30.92 16.69
C GLN A 476 16.78 -29.87 16.71
N ALA A 477 17.09 -28.58 16.51
CA ALA A 477 16.08 -27.54 16.38
C ALA A 477 15.10 -27.82 15.22
N LYS A 478 15.63 -28.23 14.06
CA LYS A 478 14.84 -28.65 12.90
C LYS A 478 13.93 -29.84 13.23
N GLN A 479 14.49 -30.88 13.82
CA GLN A 479 13.74 -32.08 14.23
C GLN A 479 12.61 -31.73 15.21
N GLN A 480 12.86 -30.86 16.20
CA GLN A 480 11.82 -30.46 17.16
C GLN A 480 10.71 -29.62 16.51
N ALA A 481 11.03 -28.77 15.53
CA ALA A 481 10.03 -28.03 14.77
C ALA A 481 9.12 -28.97 13.95
N GLU A 482 9.71 -29.94 13.27
CA GLU A 482 9.00 -30.97 12.49
C GLU A 482 8.08 -31.81 13.39
N LEU A 483 8.60 -32.31 14.52
CA LEU A 483 7.83 -33.09 15.50
C LEU A 483 6.66 -32.30 16.10
N ALA A 484 6.86 -31.01 16.36
CA ALA A 484 5.84 -30.14 16.93
C ALA A 484 4.87 -29.54 15.90
N GLN A 485 5.14 -29.76 14.60
CA GLN A 485 4.43 -29.18 13.46
C GLN A 485 4.31 -27.66 13.55
N ILE A 486 5.45 -26.99 13.74
CA ILE A 486 5.55 -25.52 13.82
C ILE A 486 6.53 -24.99 12.78
N ASP A 487 6.42 -23.69 12.46
CA ASP A 487 7.29 -23.06 11.47
C ASP A 487 8.76 -23.12 11.88
N LEU A 488 9.62 -23.44 10.91
CA LEU A 488 11.07 -23.52 11.05
C LEU A 488 11.74 -22.51 10.11
N PHE A 489 12.71 -21.78 10.65
CA PHE A 489 13.61 -20.90 9.91
C PHE A 489 15.03 -21.45 9.99
N ASP A 490 15.50 -22.09 8.92
CA ASP A 490 16.82 -22.76 8.92
C ASP A 490 17.95 -21.75 8.65
N LEU A 491 18.15 -20.84 9.61
CA LEU A 491 19.12 -19.76 9.52
C LEU A 491 20.56 -20.29 9.52
N GLN A 492 20.82 -21.45 10.12
CA GLN A 492 22.14 -22.07 10.06
C GLN A 492 22.52 -22.42 8.63
N GLN A 493 21.67 -23.19 7.93
CA GLN A 493 21.95 -23.63 6.57
C GLN A 493 22.15 -22.41 5.66
N GLN A 494 21.21 -21.47 5.70
CA GLN A 494 21.23 -20.29 4.85
C GLN A 494 22.43 -19.38 5.11
N SER A 495 22.76 -19.13 6.38
CA SER A 495 23.93 -18.30 6.70
C SER A 495 25.24 -19.03 6.39
N CYS A 496 25.35 -20.33 6.65
CA CYS A 496 26.54 -21.11 6.28
C CYS A 496 26.77 -21.12 4.77
N ASP A 497 25.72 -21.35 3.98
CA ASP A 497 25.80 -21.33 2.51
C ASP A 497 26.29 -19.98 2.01
N PHE A 498 25.72 -18.90 2.54
CA PHE A 498 26.11 -17.54 2.20
C PHE A 498 27.57 -17.22 2.57
N TRP A 499 28.01 -17.60 3.78
CA TRP A 499 29.42 -17.41 4.18
C TRP A 499 30.36 -18.25 3.31
N GLN A 500 30.01 -19.50 3.04
CA GLN A 500 30.80 -20.41 2.20
C GLN A 500 30.95 -19.89 0.77
N GLU A 501 29.89 -19.31 0.20
CA GLU A 501 29.91 -18.69 -1.13
C GLU A 501 30.86 -17.48 -1.18
N LEU A 502 30.81 -16.60 -0.17
CA LEU A 502 31.73 -15.45 -0.07
C LEU A 502 33.17 -15.84 0.23
N GLY A 503 33.37 -17.02 0.80
CA GLY A 503 34.67 -17.49 1.30
C GLY A 503 35.19 -16.69 2.49
N ALA A 504 36.40 -17.05 2.95
CA ALA A 504 36.98 -16.47 4.16
C ALA A 504 37.13 -14.94 4.07
N ALA A 505 37.75 -14.40 3.01
CA ALA A 505 37.96 -12.96 2.90
C ALA A 505 36.64 -12.19 2.74
N GLY A 506 35.76 -12.63 1.83
CA GLY A 506 34.50 -11.93 1.52
C GLY A 506 33.50 -11.91 2.69
N SER A 507 33.56 -12.90 3.58
CA SER A 507 32.68 -12.96 4.76
C SER A 507 33.16 -12.11 5.95
N GLN A 508 34.41 -11.61 5.96
CA GLN A 508 34.95 -10.83 7.10
C GLN A 508 34.10 -9.63 7.52
N PRO A 509 33.57 -8.78 6.60
CA PRO A 509 32.83 -7.57 6.96
C PRO A 509 31.53 -7.82 7.74
N TYR A 510 30.99 -9.04 7.67
CA TYR A 510 29.74 -9.41 8.35
C TYR A 510 29.96 -9.76 9.84
N PHE A 511 31.21 -9.86 10.28
CA PHE A 511 31.59 -10.22 11.64
C PHE A 511 32.43 -9.11 12.29
N ILE A 512 32.69 -9.24 13.59
CA ILE A 512 33.50 -8.24 14.31
C ILE A 512 34.97 -8.34 13.88
N GLN A 513 35.40 -7.33 13.13
CA GLN A 513 36.80 -7.11 12.74
C GLN A 513 37.21 -5.71 13.21
N VAL A 514 37.74 -5.63 14.42
CA VAL A 514 38.14 -4.38 15.07
C VAL A 514 39.67 -4.28 15.07
N PRO A 515 40.27 -3.26 14.45
CA PRO A 515 41.70 -2.99 14.58
C PRO A 515 42.06 -2.44 15.96
N ALA A 516 43.33 -2.57 16.34
CA ALA A 516 43.85 -2.01 17.58
C ALA A 516 43.67 -0.49 17.66
N GLY A 517 43.46 0.03 18.87
CA GLY A 517 43.32 1.46 19.15
C GLY A 517 41.99 2.11 18.73
N LEU A 518 41.12 1.43 17.96
CA LEU A 518 39.86 2.03 17.48
C LEU A 518 38.80 2.16 18.59
N TYR A 519 38.75 1.18 19.50
CA TYR A 519 37.72 1.10 20.51
C TYR A 519 38.35 0.88 21.89
N GLN A 520 37.99 1.71 22.88
CA GLN A 520 38.51 1.60 24.25
C GLN A 520 38.30 0.21 24.88
N LYS A 521 37.21 -0.47 24.52
CA LYS A 521 36.91 -1.85 24.97
C LYS A 521 37.87 -2.89 24.38
N PHE A 522 38.48 -2.61 23.23
CA PHE A 522 39.40 -3.48 22.50
C PHE A 522 40.68 -2.71 22.14
N PRO A 523 41.52 -2.35 23.12
CA PRO A 523 42.71 -1.55 22.87
C PRO A 523 43.68 -2.25 21.92
N GLN A 524 43.73 -3.59 21.95
CA GLN A 524 44.55 -4.43 21.06
C GLN A 524 43.79 -4.91 19.81
N GLY A 525 42.58 -4.40 19.59
CA GLY A 525 41.69 -4.89 18.55
C GLY A 525 40.94 -6.15 18.98
N LYS A 526 40.03 -6.61 18.12
CA LYS A 526 39.27 -7.85 18.32
C LYS A 526 38.84 -8.43 16.98
N THR A 527 39.20 -9.69 16.75
CA THR A 527 38.60 -10.52 15.70
C THR A 527 37.68 -11.53 16.36
N ASP A 528 36.40 -11.49 16.00
CA ASP A 528 35.37 -12.38 16.52
C ASP A 528 34.45 -12.82 15.40
N ASN A 529 34.52 -14.13 15.13
CA ASN A 529 33.87 -14.82 14.03
C ASN A 529 32.51 -15.44 14.43
N THR A 530 31.97 -15.06 15.58
CA THR A 530 30.62 -15.45 16.03
C THR A 530 29.67 -14.26 16.03
N HIS A 531 30.12 -13.10 16.51
CA HIS A 531 29.26 -11.93 16.63
C HIS A 531 29.26 -11.10 15.33
N LEU A 532 28.11 -10.52 15.03
CA LEU A 532 27.84 -9.86 13.76
C LEU A 532 28.13 -8.36 13.84
N SER A 533 28.62 -7.81 12.73
CA SER A 533 28.57 -6.37 12.47
C SER A 533 27.15 -5.93 12.13
N VAL A 534 26.91 -4.62 11.94
CA VAL A 534 25.66 -4.12 11.37
C VAL A 534 25.32 -4.86 10.07
N GLN A 535 26.29 -5.01 9.16
CA GLN A 535 26.08 -5.70 7.89
C GLN A 535 25.72 -7.19 8.07
N GLY A 536 26.37 -7.86 9.02
CA GLY A 536 26.06 -9.24 9.42
C GLY A 536 24.64 -9.40 9.93
N ALA A 537 24.27 -8.58 10.91
CA ALA A 537 22.97 -8.58 11.55
C ALA A 537 21.85 -8.31 10.53
N SER A 538 22.05 -7.32 9.65
CA SER A 538 21.14 -7.00 8.56
C SER A 538 20.95 -8.19 7.62
N LYS A 539 22.04 -8.87 7.24
CA LYS A 539 21.96 -10.01 6.33
C LYS A 539 21.20 -11.19 6.93
N VAL A 540 21.41 -11.50 8.20
CA VAL A 540 20.67 -12.59 8.87
C VAL A 540 19.19 -12.23 9.04
N ALA A 541 18.87 -10.98 9.42
CA ALA A 541 17.49 -10.52 9.47
C ALA A 541 16.80 -10.61 8.10
N GLN A 542 17.51 -10.31 7.00
CA GLN A 542 17.00 -10.50 5.63
C GLN A 542 16.67 -11.96 5.34
N LEU A 543 17.51 -12.92 5.75
CA LEU A 543 17.23 -14.35 5.54
C LEU A 543 15.92 -14.77 6.23
N PHE A 544 15.72 -14.34 7.48
CA PHE A 544 14.47 -14.60 8.20
C PHE A 544 13.24 -14.00 7.50
N VAL A 545 13.33 -12.73 7.07
CA VAL A 545 12.25 -12.04 6.35
C VAL A 545 11.95 -12.67 4.98
N GLN A 546 12.98 -13.14 4.28
CA GLN A 546 12.82 -13.84 3.00
C GLN A 546 12.16 -15.21 3.19
N ASP A 547 12.48 -15.93 4.27
CA ASP A 547 11.80 -17.17 4.62
C ASP A 547 10.33 -16.95 4.96
N LEU A 548 9.99 -15.90 5.72
CA LEU A 548 8.59 -15.55 5.98
C LEU A 548 7.79 -15.41 4.68
N GLN A 549 8.35 -14.75 3.66
CA GLN A 549 7.71 -14.63 2.34
C GLN A 549 7.61 -15.97 1.63
N LYS A 550 8.72 -16.73 1.58
CA LYS A 550 8.79 -18.02 0.89
C LYS A 550 7.82 -19.05 1.47
N GLN A 551 7.60 -19.02 2.78
CA GLN A 551 6.68 -19.90 3.48
C GLN A 551 5.22 -19.40 3.42
N HIS A 552 4.95 -18.25 2.79
CA HIS A 552 3.65 -17.58 2.85
C HIS A 552 3.14 -17.39 4.29
N HIS A 553 4.07 -17.16 5.22
CA HIS A 553 3.76 -17.08 6.64
C HIS A 553 2.87 -15.85 6.93
N PRO A 554 1.92 -15.92 7.89
CA PRO A 554 1.04 -14.78 8.18
C PRO A 554 1.77 -13.47 8.50
N LEU A 555 2.97 -13.53 9.10
CA LEU A 555 3.79 -12.35 9.38
C LEU A 555 4.37 -11.68 8.12
N ALA A 556 4.35 -12.35 6.96
CA ALA A 556 4.86 -11.78 5.71
C ALA A 556 4.11 -10.51 5.29
N ARG A 557 2.86 -10.34 5.73
CA ARG A 557 2.05 -9.12 5.52
C ARG A 557 2.67 -7.86 6.14
N TYR A 558 3.53 -8.05 7.14
CA TYR A 558 4.21 -6.96 7.83
C TYR A 558 5.57 -6.64 7.22
N ILE A 559 5.98 -7.29 6.14
CA ILE A 559 7.29 -7.02 5.54
C ILE A 559 7.20 -5.75 4.69
N TYR A 560 7.93 -4.72 5.11
CA TYR A 560 8.07 -3.47 4.37
C TYR A 560 9.14 -3.59 3.27
N ARG A 561 10.28 -4.23 3.59
CA ARG A 561 11.39 -4.41 2.64
C ARG A 561 12.11 -5.72 2.90
N THR A 562 12.80 -6.24 1.89
CA THR A 562 13.57 -7.50 1.95
C THR A 562 15.08 -7.29 1.84
N LYS A 563 15.50 -6.03 1.72
CA LYS A 563 16.89 -5.57 1.60
C LYS A 563 17.03 -4.28 2.40
N LEU A 564 18.16 -4.13 3.09
CA LEU A 564 18.48 -2.95 3.89
C LEU A 564 19.19 -1.90 3.02
#